data_AF-A0AAW9KB26-F1
#
_entry.id   AF-A0AAW9KB26-F1
#
_cell.length_a   1.000
_cell.length_b   1.000
_cell.length_c   1.000
_cell.angle_alpha   90.00
_cell.angle_beta   90.00
_cell.angle_gamma   90.00
#
_symmetry.space_group_name_H-M   'P 1'
#
loop_
_entity.id
_entity.type
_entity.pdbx_description
1 polymer ?
#
loop_
_entity_poly.entity_id
_entity_poly.type
_entity_poly.pdbx_seq_one_letter_code
_entity_poly.pdbx_strand_id
1 'polypeptide(L)'
;MLKDYWECFNFLTYNDYEEWSNGEDFYSFIFPNCESKGEMNKDFSKPNAVFLYKDLKTTLNDTDNPALKRRIMLKDTWGDDYAEFVLENDLTLCSGLSYRGRHNDLAHAQQMNALIFDLDGVGLKEITAFFEVVKYCEKNEPNKYFWPIPR
;
A
#
# COMPACT_ATOMS: atom_id res chain seq x y z
N MET A 1 -22.09 -12.57 7.17
CA MET A 1 -20.77 -12.46 6.52
C MET A 1 -19.88 -11.80 7.55
N LEU A 2 -18.95 -12.56 8.16
CA LEU A 2 -18.08 -12.16 9.30
C LEU A 2 -17.30 -13.36 9.88
N LYS A 3 -17.71 -14.60 9.56
CA LYS A 3 -17.07 -15.81 10.12
C LYS A 3 -15.62 -15.94 9.65
N ASP A 4 -15.38 -15.73 8.36
CA ASP A 4 -14.06 -15.93 7.75
C ASP A 4 -13.08 -14.82 8.15
N TYR A 5 -13.56 -13.58 8.35
CA TYR A 5 -12.74 -12.47 8.84
C TYR A 5 -12.04 -12.81 10.16
N TRP A 6 -12.79 -13.30 11.16
CA TRP A 6 -12.22 -13.63 12.48
C TRP A 6 -11.25 -14.80 12.42
N GLU A 7 -11.49 -15.76 11.53
CA GLU A 7 -10.57 -16.87 11.31
C GLU A 7 -9.24 -16.39 10.68
N CYS A 8 -9.32 -15.53 9.67
CA CYS A 8 -8.16 -14.88 9.05
C CYS A 8 -7.38 -14.00 10.05
N PHE A 9 -8.09 -13.16 10.80
CA PHE A 9 -7.52 -12.31 11.85
C PHE A 9 -6.78 -13.14 12.89
N ASN A 10 -7.44 -14.14 13.49
CA ASN A 10 -6.82 -15.00 14.49
C ASN A 10 -5.60 -15.75 13.94
N PHE A 11 -5.65 -16.19 12.68
CA PHE A 11 -4.51 -16.83 12.03
C PHE A 11 -3.33 -15.87 11.90
N LEU A 12 -3.54 -14.64 11.43
CA LEU A 12 -2.48 -13.63 11.29
C LEU A 12 -1.88 -13.29 12.65
N THR A 13 -2.72 -13.01 13.65
CA THR A 13 -2.29 -12.73 15.03
C THR A 13 -1.50 -13.90 15.64
N TYR A 14 -1.92 -15.14 15.42
CA TYR A 14 -1.20 -16.33 15.91
C TYR A 14 0.17 -16.51 15.23
N ASN A 15 0.35 -15.99 14.02
CA ASN A 15 1.63 -16.03 13.30
C ASN A 15 2.46 -14.75 13.50
N ASP A 16 2.20 -14.00 14.59
CA ASP A 16 2.93 -12.80 15.01
C ASP A 16 2.89 -11.63 14.01
N TYR A 17 1.90 -11.57 13.12
CA TYR A 17 1.75 -10.40 12.25
C TYR A 17 1.21 -9.19 13.01
N GLU A 18 1.88 -8.05 12.87
CA GLU A 18 1.47 -6.80 13.49
C GLU A 18 0.17 -6.24 12.89
N GLU A 19 -0.76 -5.85 13.76
CA GLU A 19 -1.93 -5.05 13.39
C GLU A 19 -1.58 -3.57 13.43
N TRP A 20 -1.77 -2.88 12.31
CA TRP A 20 -1.54 -1.45 12.21
C TRP A 20 -2.83 -0.68 12.51
N SER A 21 -2.81 0.15 13.55
CA SER A 21 -3.96 0.96 13.98
C SER A 21 -4.06 2.32 13.26
N ASN A 22 -2.99 2.75 12.58
CA ASN A 22 -2.91 4.01 11.86
C ASN A 22 -2.36 3.81 10.45
N GLY A 23 -3.13 4.25 9.45
CA GLY A 23 -2.72 4.18 8.05
C GLY A 23 -1.54 5.10 7.71
N GLU A 24 -1.41 6.27 8.37
CA GLU A 24 -0.28 7.19 8.11
C GLU A 24 1.05 6.51 8.43
N ASP A 25 1.15 5.91 9.63
CA ASP A 25 2.34 5.21 10.10
C ASP A 25 2.64 4.00 9.21
N PHE A 26 1.62 3.21 8.86
CA PHE A 26 1.77 2.03 7.99
C PHE A 26 2.34 2.42 6.63
N TYR A 27 1.74 3.41 5.96
CA TYR A 27 2.22 3.77 4.63
C TYR A 27 3.58 4.46 4.68
N SER A 28 3.86 5.28 5.70
CA SER A 28 5.19 5.86 5.91
C SER A 28 6.26 4.77 6.10
N PHE A 29 5.92 3.71 6.84
CA PHE A 29 6.80 2.57 7.08
C PHE A 29 7.14 1.80 5.79
N ILE A 30 6.13 1.44 4.98
CA ILE A 30 6.37 0.67 3.75
C ILE A 30 7.01 1.51 2.63
N PHE A 31 7.03 2.83 2.72
CA PHE A 31 7.65 3.71 1.72
C PHE A 31 8.89 4.46 2.27
N PRO A 32 9.99 3.75 2.61
CA PRO A 32 11.09 4.33 3.38
C PRO A 32 11.98 5.31 2.59
N ASN A 33 11.91 5.30 1.26
CA ASN A 33 12.86 6.00 0.39
C ASN A 33 12.18 6.85 -0.70
N CYS A 34 11.15 7.60 -0.31
CA CYS A 34 10.58 8.65 -1.16
C CYS A 34 11.51 9.87 -1.27
N GLU A 35 11.31 10.66 -2.33
CA GLU A 35 11.91 11.98 -2.51
C GLU A 35 11.42 12.96 -1.44
N SER A 36 12.25 13.96 -1.16
CA SER A 36 11.84 15.14 -0.40
C SER A 36 11.46 16.30 -1.32
N LYS A 37 10.73 17.28 -0.80
CA LYS A 37 10.31 18.46 -1.55
C LYS A 37 11.50 19.18 -2.18
N GLY A 38 11.42 19.37 -3.50
CA GLY A 38 12.46 20.03 -4.30
C GLY A 38 13.51 19.06 -4.86
N GLU A 39 13.52 17.79 -4.43
CA GLU A 39 14.29 16.76 -5.14
C GLU A 39 13.62 16.42 -6.47
N MET A 40 14.46 16.11 -7.47
CA MET A 40 14.05 15.72 -8.82
C MET A 40 15.03 14.66 -9.34
N ASN A 41 15.04 13.49 -8.71
CA ASN A 41 15.97 12.42 -9.02
C ASN A 41 15.62 11.81 -10.39
N LYS A 42 16.56 11.85 -11.33
CA LYS A 42 16.39 11.32 -12.69
C LYS A 42 16.95 9.91 -12.84
N ASP A 43 17.67 9.43 -11.84
CA ASP A 43 18.26 8.09 -11.79
C ASP A 43 17.32 7.04 -11.18
N PHE A 44 16.11 7.47 -10.78
CA PHE A 44 15.09 6.63 -10.16
C PHE A 44 15.52 5.99 -8.83
N SER A 45 16.53 6.56 -8.16
CA SER A 45 17.02 6.05 -6.86
C SER A 45 16.02 6.17 -5.71
N LYS A 46 15.03 7.07 -5.85
CA LYS A 46 13.97 7.34 -4.86
C LYS A 46 12.59 7.34 -5.51
N PRO A 47 11.99 6.17 -5.79
CA PRO A 47 10.65 6.12 -6.36
C PRO A 47 9.60 6.49 -5.29
N ASN A 48 8.61 7.29 -5.67
CA ASN A 48 7.59 7.78 -4.73
C ASN A 48 6.33 6.91 -4.73
N ALA A 49 5.62 6.88 -3.62
CA ALA A 49 4.22 6.46 -3.63
C ALA A 49 3.37 7.50 -4.36
N VAL A 50 2.38 7.03 -5.12
CA VAL A 50 1.43 7.89 -5.82
C VAL A 50 0.01 7.43 -5.52
N PHE A 51 -0.71 8.20 -4.73
CA PHE A 51 -2.07 7.89 -4.31
C PHE A 51 -3.10 8.51 -5.24
N LEU A 52 -4.12 7.74 -5.59
CA LEU A 52 -5.28 8.20 -6.35
C LEU A 52 -6.41 8.52 -5.37
N TYR A 53 -6.94 9.73 -5.42
CA TYR A 53 -7.93 10.22 -4.47
C TYR A 53 -9.04 11.01 -5.18
N LYS A 54 -10.24 11.07 -4.59
CA LYS A 54 -11.30 11.98 -5.06
C LYS A 54 -10.98 13.42 -4.67
N ASP A 55 -11.07 14.34 -5.62
CA ASP A 55 -10.95 15.76 -5.34
C ASP A 55 -12.24 16.30 -4.71
N LEU A 56 -12.28 16.31 -3.38
CA LEU A 56 -13.43 16.76 -2.59
C LEU A 56 -13.85 18.19 -2.91
N LYS A 57 -12.92 19.07 -3.35
CA LYS A 57 -13.24 20.47 -3.69
C LYS A 57 -14.09 20.58 -4.97
N THR A 58 -13.89 19.66 -5.92
CA THR A 58 -14.67 19.63 -7.17
C THR A 58 -15.91 18.73 -7.08
N THR A 59 -15.95 17.82 -6.11
CA THR A 59 -17.01 16.80 -5.94
C THR A 59 -18.25 17.33 -5.22
N LEU A 60 -18.16 18.49 -4.54
CA LEU A 60 -19.29 19.12 -3.83
C LEU A 60 -20.53 19.37 -4.72
N ASN A 61 -20.36 19.43 -6.05
CA ASN A 61 -21.43 19.75 -6.99
C ASN A 61 -21.79 18.62 -7.97
N ASP A 62 -21.06 17.50 -7.96
CA ASP A 62 -21.31 16.35 -8.84
C ASP A 62 -20.85 15.06 -8.15
N THR A 63 -21.77 14.44 -7.41
CA THR A 63 -21.54 13.23 -6.62
C THR A 63 -21.39 11.98 -7.47
N ASP A 64 -21.86 12.01 -8.72
CA ASP A 64 -21.93 10.83 -9.58
C ASP A 64 -20.64 10.62 -10.39
N ASN A 65 -19.87 11.69 -10.64
CA ASN A 65 -18.57 11.62 -11.34
C ASN A 65 -17.50 12.50 -10.67
N PRO A 66 -17.00 12.12 -9.49
CA PRO A 66 -15.92 12.84 -8.84
C PRO A 66 -14.66 12.86 -9.70
N ALA A 67 -14.02 14.03 -9.79
CA ALA A 67 -12.72 14.14 -10.44
C ALA A 67 -11.67 13.42 -9.59
N LEU A 68 -10.99 12.44 -10.17
CA LEU A 68 -9.89 11.73 -9.53
C LEU A 68 -8.56 12.44 -9.79
N LYS A 69 -7.77 12.62 -8.73
CA LYS A 69 -6.45 13.25 -8.79
C LYS A 69 -5.38 12.34 -8.18
N ARG A 70 -4.13 12.61 -8.55
CA ARG A 70 -2.97 11.88 -8.04
C ARG A 70 -2.17 12.77 -7.11
N ARG A 71 -1.77 12.22 -5.97
CA ARG A 71 -0.83 12.85 -5.05
C ARG A 71 0.45 12.04 -4.99
N ILE A 72 1.59 12.70 -5.23
CA ILE A 72 2.90 12.12 -4.95
C ILE A 72 3.16 12.31 -3.46
N MET A 73 3.43 11.22 -2.76
CA MET A 73 3.70 11.27 -1.32
C MET A 73 5.20 11.44 -1.12
N LEU A 74 5.60 12.61 -0.65
CA LEU A 74 6.99 12.95 -0.38
C LEU A 74 7.33 12.66 1.08
N LYS A 75 8.60 12.36 1.34
CA LYS A 75 9.08 11.97 2.66
C LYS A 75 8.86 13.04 3.72
N ASP A 76 9.05 14.32 3.36
CA ASP A 76 9.00 15.46 4.28
C ASP A 76 7.61 16.11 4.38
N THR A 77 6.66 15.71 3.53
CA THR A 77 5.27 16.20 3.58
C THR A 77 4.27 15.06 3.77
N TRP A 78 4.73 13.89 4.21
CA TRP A 78 3.94 12.67 4.27
C TRP A 78 2.65 12.84 5.08
N GLY A 79 2.78 13.24 6.35
CA GLY A 79 1.65 13.39 7.27
C GLY A 79 0.66 14.47 6.83
N ASP A 80 1.18 15.62 6.38
CA ASP A 80 0.34 16.71 5.85
C ASP A 80 -0.47 16.24 4.63
N ASP A 81 0.17 15.52 3.70
CA ASP A 81 -0.49 15.02 2.49
C ASP A 81 -1.47 13.89 2.79
N TYR A 82 -1.14 13.04 3.76
CA TYR A 82 -2.05 11.99 4.22
C TYR A 82 -3.32 12.61 4.81
N ALA A 83 -3.16 13.58 5.72
CA ALA A 83 -4.26 14.29 6.34
C ALA A 83 -5.12 15.08 5.33
N GLU A 84 -4.50 15.72 4.33
CA GLU A 84 -5.23 16.55 3.36
C GLU A 84 -5.97 15.71 2.29
N PHE A 85 -5.36 14.62 1.79
CA PHE A 85 -5.83 13.94 0.58
C PHE A 85 -6.38 12.53 0.81
N VAL A 86 -5.95 11.84 1.87
CA VAL A 86 -6.22 10.41 2.10
C VAL A 86 -7.20 10.21 3.25
N LEU A 87 -6.95 10.85 4.39
CA LEU A 87 -7.77 10.70 5.58
C LEU A 87 -9.22 11.11 5.28
N GLU A 88 -10.17 10.27 5.69
CA GLU A 88 -11.62 10.45 5.45
C GLU A 88 -12.06 10.52 3.99
N ASN A 89 -11.17 10.31 3.02
CA ASN A 89 -11.53 10.26 1.62
C ASN A 89 -12.12 8.88 1.29
N ASP A 90 -13.42 8.86 1.00
CA ASP A 90 -14.24 7.67 0.73
C ASP A 90 -13.83 6.89 -0.52
N LEU A 91 -12.89 7.41 -1.32
CA LEU A 91 -12.20 6.69 -2.38
C LEU A 91 -10.78 7.21 -2.47
N THR A 92 -9.93 6.62 -1.64
CA THR A 92 -8.49 6.62 -1.86
C THR A 92 -8.03 5.22 -2.22
N LEU A 93 -7.34 5.10 -3.34
CA LEU A 93 -6.65 3.87 -3.71
C LEU A 93 -5.18 4.04 -3.37
N CYS A 94 -4.82 3.56 -2.18
CA CYS A 94 -3.45 3.41 -1.73
C CYS A 94 -2.93 2.04 -2.18
N SER A 95 -1.76 2.01 -2.82
CA SER A 95 -1.10 0.75 -3.22
C SER A 95 0.21 0.60 -2.46
N GLY A 96 0.76 -0.62 -2.44
CA GLY A 96 2.12 -0.88 -1.97
C GLY A 96 3.20 -0.59 -3.01
N LEU A 97 2.88 0.07 -4.13
CA LEU A 97 3.82 0.29 -5.23
C LEU A 97 4.43 1.70 -5.19
N SER A 98 5.73 1.78 -5.45
CA SER A 98 6.41 3.03 -5.78
C SER A 98 6.60 3.15 -7.29
N TYR A 99 6.53 4.37 -7.80
CA TYR A 99 6.52 4.65 -9.23
C TYR A 99 7.61 5.61 -9.68
N ARG A 100 7.90 5.58 -10.97
CA ARG A 100 8.73 6.57 -11.66
C ARG A 100 7.91 7.79 -12.03
N GLY A 101 8.32 8.95 -11.55
CA GLY A 101 7.66 10.21 -11.86
C GLY A 101 6.29 10.33 -11.19
N ARG A 102 5.27 10.78 -11.94
CA ARG A 102 3.94 11.14 -11.41
C ARG A 102 2.83 10.17 -11.79
N HIS A 103 3.17 9.07 -12.44
CA HIS A 103 2.22 8.08 -12.94
C HIS A 103 2.06 6.97 -11.91
N ASN A 104 0.85 6.43 -11.76
CA ASN A 104 0.57 5.29 -10.89
C ASN A 104 0.10 4.04 -11.66
N ASP A 105 0.52 3.93 -12.92
CA ASP A 105 0.24 2.78 -13.76
C ASP A 105 1.38 1.75 -13.72
N LEU A 106 1.09 0.53 -14.18
CA LEU A 106 2.03 -0.59 -14.11
C LEU A 106 3.31 -0.34 -14.94
N ALA A 107 3.23 0.44 -16.03
CA ALA A 107 4.40 0.74 -16.85
C ALA A 107 5.44 1.61 -16.12
N HIS A 108 4.99 2.37 -15.11
CA HIS A 108 5.83 3.19 -14.27
C HIS A 108 6.10 2.59 -12.89
N ALA A 109 5.48 1.47 -12.54
CA ALA A 109 5.73 0.77 -11.30
C ALA A 109 7.18 0.29 -11.24
N GLN A 110 7.87 0.60 -10.15
CA GLN A 110 9.30 0.32 -9.99
C GLN A 110 9.57 -0.68 -8.88
N GLN A 111 8.88 -0.53 -7.75
CA GLN A 111 9.13 -1.34 -6.56
C GLN A 111 7.80 -1.67 -5.91
N MET A 112 7.66 -2.93 -5.49
CA MET A 112 6.56 -3.38 -4.64
C MET A 112 7.08 -3.46 -3.21
N ASN A 113 6.58 -2.57 -2.36
CA ASN A 113 6.91 -2.53 -0.94
C ASN A 113 5.93 -3.35 -0.09
N ALA A 114 4.69 -3.50 -0.56
CA ALA A 114 3.68 -4.31 0.10
C ALA A 114 2.76 -4.99 -0.91
N LEU A 115 2.23 -6.15 -0.51
CA LEU A 115 1.13 -6.84 -1.17
C LEU A 115 -0.08 -6.78 -0.23
N ILE A 116 -1.19 -6.24 -0.71
CA ILE A 116 -2.38 -5.96 0.10
C ILE A 116 -3.49 -6.92 -0.33
N PHE A 117 -4.11 -7.60 0.63
CA PHE A 117 -5.24 -8.49 0.41
C PHE A 117 -6.48 -7.90 1.08
N ASP A 118 -7.57 -7.84 0.33
CA ASP A 118 -8.87 -7.55 0.90
C ASP A 118 -9.42 -8.82 1.59
N LEU A 119 -9.63 -8.74 2.90
CA LEU A 119 -10.09 -9.90 3.69
C LEU A 119 -11.57 -10.19 3.51
N ASP A 120 -12.38 -9.26 3.00
CA ASP A 120 -13.81 -9.49 2.79
C ASP A 120 -14.10 -10.51 1.67
N GLY A 121 -13.10 -10.81 0.83
CA GLY A 121 -13.15 -11.82 -0.23
C GLY A 121 -12.14 -12.96 -0.09
N VAL A 122 -11.37 -13.01 1.01
CA VAL A 122 -10.26 -13.94 1.21
C VAL A 122 -10.48 -14.74 2.50
N GLY A 123 -10.67 -16.06 2.35
CA GLY A 123 -10.87 -16.97 3.47
C GLY A 123 -9.56 -17.55 4.03
N LEU A 124 -9.70 -18.27 5.14
CA LEU A 124 -8.57 -18.91 5.82
C LEU A 124 -7.81 -19.87 4.89
N LYS A 125 -8.52 -20.56 3.99
CA LYS A 125 -7.92 -21.50 3.04
C LYS A 125 -7.01 -20.78 2.05
N GLU A 126 -7.42 -19.64 1.53
CA GLU A 126 -6.64 -18.84 0.60
C GLU A 126 -5.39 -18.28 1.29
N ILE A 127 -5.53 -17.74 2.51
CA ILE A 127 -4.40 -17.21 3.29
C ILE A 127 -3.39 -18.30 3.64
N THR A 128 -3.85 -19.44 4.15
CA THR A 128 -2.97 -20.55 4.54
C THR A 128 -2.20 -21.09 3.34
N ALA A 129 -2.87 -21.26 2.20
CA ALA A 129 -2.23 -21.68 0.96
C ALA A 129 -1.14 -20.70 0.49
N PHE A 130 -1.40 -19.38 0.57
CA PHE A 130 -0.39 -18.36 0.26
C PHE A 130 0.85 -18.52 1.16
N PHE A 131 0.66 -18.64 2.48
CA PHE A 131 1.80 -18.76 3.40
C PHE A 131 2.53 -20.10 3.30
N GLU A 132 1.87 -21.17 2.87
CA GLU A 132 2.55 -22.43 2.53
C GLU A 132 3.51 -22.23 1.34
N VAL A 133 3.08 -21.49 0.31
CA VAL A 133 3.94 -21.14 -0.83
C VAL A 133 5.10 -20.26 -0.39
N VAL A 134 4.85 -19.24 0.45
CA VAL A 134 5.91 -18.39 1.02
C VAL A 134 6.94 -19.23 1.76
N LYS A 135 6.51 -20.09 2.70
CA LYS A 135 7.40 -20.97 3.48
C LYS A 135 8.19 -21.92 2.58
N TYR A 136 7.56 -22.43 1.51
CA TYR A 136 8.24 -23.25 0.52
C TYR A 136 9.33 -22.45 -0.22
N CYS A 137 9.03 -21.24 -0.67
CA CYS A 137 9.97 -20.36 -1.37
C CYS A 137 11.14 -19.95 -0.47
N GLU A 138 10.88 -19.56 0.77
CA GLU A 138 11.93 -19.23 1.76
C GLU A 138 12.89 -20.40 1.99
N LYS A 139 12.35 -21.63 2.06
CA LYS A 139 13.16 -22.85 2.29
C LYS A 139 13.98 -23.27 1.06
N ASN A 140 13.39 -23.21 -0.13
CA ASN A 140 13.95 -23.85 -1.32
C ASN A 140 14.57 -22.86 -2.32
N GLU A 141 14.13 -21.61 -2.32
CA GLU A 141 14.57 -20.56 -3.24
C GLU A 141 14.88 -19.22 -2.53
N PRO A 142 15.65 -19.21 -1.42
CA PRO A 142 15.82 -18.04 -0.55
C PRO A 142 16.40 -16.82 -1.26
N ASN A 143 17.20 -17.02 -2.32
CA ASN A 143 17.89 -15.94 -3.03
C ASN A 143 17.17 -15.49 -4.31
N LYS A 144 16.01 -16.09 -4.63
CA LYS A 144 15.37 -15.92 -5.94
C LYS A 144 14.25 -14.89 -5.92
N TYR A 145 13.48 -14.81 -4.82
CA TYR A 145 12.24 -14.05 -4.80
C TYR A 145 11.95 -13.26 -3.52
N PHE A 146 12.73 -13.40 -2.44
CA PHE A 146 12.35 -12.82 -1.15
C PHE A 146 13.49 -12.05 -0.46
N TRP A 147 13.21 -10.78 -0.15
CA TRP A 147 13.70 -10.17 1.08
C TRP A 147 13.00 -10.88 2.25
N PRO A 148 13.63 -11.08 3.43
CA PRO A 148 12.92 -11.67 4.56
C PRO A 148 11.65 -10.87 4.81
N ILE A 149 10.49 -11.55 4.82
CA ILE A 149 9.22 -10.90 5.15
C ILE A 149 9.37 -10.45 6.60
N PRO A 150 9.28 -9.13 6.88
CA PRO A 150 9.27 -8.64 8.26
C PRO A 150 8.11 -9.32 8.99
N ARG A 151 8.41 -9.95 10.12
CA ARG A 151 7.39 -10.46 11.04
C ARG A 151 7.14 -9.38 12.08
#